data_AF-A0A968B2V4-F1
#
_entry.id   AF-A0A968B2V4-F1
#
_cell.length_a   1.000
_cell.length_b   1.000
_cell.length_c   1.000
_cell.angle_alpha   90.00
_cell.angle_beta   90.00
_cell.angle_gamma   90.00
#
_symmetry.space_group_name_H-M   'P 1'
#
loop_
_entity.id
_entity.type
_entity.pdbx_description
1 polymer ?
#
loop_
_entity_poly.entity_id
_entity_poly.type
_entity_poly.pdbx_seq_one_letter_code
_entity_poly.pdbx_strand_id
1 'polypeptide(L)'
;MTNSTNNSRTQNLLLIALFGLVTLFTAFHEGYFPKISALFLASLVAGYLISVWLAFSVSTKRLLSLILAIFIIEYVKESIGIRSELWTYSGTDGHYNFGVWAWVLGGLVAYTLSTRVVIRLIRKLKFSLPRWLNVIILILIFLLIPLTMGKYRSGADWLLWSFYGLLLIAGIYTSIRMDFPVFAGIVITAWIVSNPSEYAGSAGSGVWSFTHNPNYPPVFLLFGCWPLEILAQYSLSAFLANEPLDKDTFKIEGDKL
;
A
#
# COMPACT_ATOMS: atom_id res chain seq x y z
N MET A 1 23.55 -24.02 7.33
CA MET A 1 22.56 -22.92 7.42
C MET A 1 22.02 -22.44 6.05
N THR A 2 22.33 -23.13 4.95
CA THR A 2 21.91 -22.76 3.57
C THR A 2 20.54 -23.31 3.14
N ASN A 3 20.03 -24.36 3.82
CA ASN A 3 18.75 -24.98 3.44
C ASN A 3 17.50 -24.18 3.86
N SER A 4 17.57 -23.37 4.92
CA SER A 4 16.40 -22.61 5.41
C SER A 4 16.10 -21.38 4.54
N THR A 5 17.11 -20.72 3.98
CA THR A 5 16.96 -19.53 3.14
C THR A 5 16.44 -19.86 1.75
N ASN A 6 16.90 -20.96 1.14
CA ASN A 6 16.39 -21.43 -0.16
C ASN A 6 14.93 -21.91 -0.08
N ASN A 7 14.55 -22.54 1.04
CA ASN A 7 13.17 -22.94 1.27
C ASN A 7 12.23 -21.72 1.38
N SER A 8 12.61 -20.68 2.13
CA SER A 8 11.81 -19.46 2.26
C SER A 8 11.62 -18.71 0.94
N ARG A 9 12.66 -18.62 0.09
CA ARG A 9 12.54 -18.00 -1.24
C ARG A 9 11.54 -18.74 -2.13
N THR A 10 11.62 -20.06 -2.16
CA THR A 10 10.70 -20.90 -2.94
C THR A 10 9.27 -20.72 -2.46
N GLN A 11 9.04 -20.73 -1.15
CA GLN A 11 7.74 -20.46 -0.54
C GLN A 11 7.21 -19.06 -0.92
N ASN A 12 8.05 -18.04 -0.89
CA ASN A 12 7.65 -16.68 -1.25
C ASN A 12 7.23 -16.57 -2.72
N LEU A 13 8.00 -17.20 -3.63
CA LEU A 13 7.66 -17.24 -5.05
C LEU A 13 6.34 -17.98 -5.29
N LEU A 14 6.10 -19.09 -4.57
CA LEU A 14 4.83 -19.80 -4.61
C LEU A 14 3.68 -18.93 -4.10
N LEU A 15 3.86 -18.18 -3.01
CA LEU A 15 2.84 -17.25 -2.50
C LEU A 15 2.51 -16.16 -3.52
N ILE A 16 3.51 -15.59 -4.20
CA ILE A 16 3.28 -14.57 -5.25
C ILE A 16 2.60 -15.18 -6.47
N ALA A 17 2.96 -16.41 -6.87
CA ALA A 17 2.31 -17.11 -7.96
C ALA A 17 0.82 -17.39 -7.63
N LEU A 18 0.53 -17.87 -6.41
CA LEU A 18 -0.83 -18.09 -5.93
C LEU A 18 -1.63 -16.79 -5.89
N PHE A 19 -1.02 -15.72 -5.39
CA PHE A 19 -1.62 -14.38 -5.43
C PHE A 19 -1.91 -13.94 -6.87
N GLY A 20 -0.99 -14.19 -7.82
CA GLY A 20 -1.19 -14.01 -9.25
C GLY A 20 -2.43 -14.71 -9.79
N LEU A 21 -2.56 -16.00 -9.47
CA LEU A 21 -3.71 -16.80 -9.89
C LEU A 21 -5.03 -16.28 -9.32
N VAL A 22 -5.05 -15.86 -8.05
CA VAL A 22 -6.25 -15.30 -7.42
C VAL A 22 -6.66 -13.97 -8.07
N THR A 23 -5.71 -13.09 -8.35
CA THR A 23 -5.98 -11.82 -9.05
C THR A 23 -6.53 -12.05 -10.45
N LEU A 24 -5.95 -12.99 -11.21
CA LEU A 24 -6.44 -13.33 -12.55
C LEU A 24 -7.82 -14.00 -12.51
N PHE A 25 -8.04 -14.90 -11.55
CA PHE A 25 -9.31 -15.58 -11.36
C PHE A 25 -10.42 -14.59 -11.03
N THR A 26 -10.18 -13.67 -10.09
CA THR A 26 -11.16 -12.63 -9.73
C THR A 26 -11.41 -11.66 -10.87
N ALA A 27 -10.37 -11.24 -11.61
CA ALA A 27 -10.53 -10.42 -12.80
C ALA A 27 -11.42 -11.06 -13.88
N PHE A 28 -11.25 -12.37 -14.11
CA PHE A 28 -12.09 -13.13 -15.03
C PHE A 28 -13.52 -13.26 -14.49
N HIS A 29 -13.67 -13.74 -13.26
CA HIS A 29 -14.96 -14.05 -12.65
C HIS A 29 -15.85 -12.81 -12.46
N GLU A 30 -15.25 -11.66 -12.12
CA GLU A 30 -15.97 -10.40 -11.91
C GLU A 30 -16.09 -9.57 -13.21
N GLY A 31 -15.63 -10.07 -14.35
CA GLY A 31 -15.83 -9.45 -15.66
C GLY A 31 -14.92 -8.25 -15.97
N TYR A 32 -13.75 -8.15 -15.35
CA TYR A 32 -12.80 -7.05 -15.56
C TYR A 32 -11.91 -7.20 -16.78
N PHE A 33 -11.66 -8.42 -17.29
CA PHE A 33 -10.78 -8.63 -18.45
C PHE A 33 -11.02 -7.68 -19.64
N PRO A 34 -12.25 -7.44 -20.13
CA PRO A 34 -12.47 -6.49 -21.23
C PRO A 34 -12.25 -5.02 -20.84
N LYS A 35 -12.16 -4.71 -19.53
CA LYS A 35 -12.00 -3.35 -18.98
C LYS A 35 -10.54 -3.03 -18.63
N ILE A 36 -9.66 -4.02 -18.60
CA ILE A 36 -8.24 -3.79 -18.30
C ILE A 36 -7.59 -3.10 -19.50
N SER A 37 -7.23 -1.83 -19.33
CA SER A 37 -6.45 -1.10 -20.34
C SER A 37 -5.01 -1.61 -20.41
N ALA A 38 -4.33 -1.33 -21.52
CA ALA A 38 -2.91 -1.66 -21.68
C ALA A 38 -2.03 -1.03 -20.59
N LEU A 39 -2.36 0.19 -20.16
CA LEU A 39 -1.65 0.87 -19.07
C LEU A 39 -1.81 0.11 -17.76
N PHE A 40 -3.05 -0.28 -17.41
CA PHE A 40 -3.29 -1.02 -16.18
C PHE A 40 -2.66 -2.41 -16.21
N LEU A 41 -2.73 -3.11 -17.35
CA LEU A 41 -2.03 -4.39 -17.53
C LEU A 41 -0.51 -4.24 -17.34
N ALA A 42 0.10 -3.21 -17.92
CA ALA A 42 1.52 -2.94 -17.73
C ALA A 42 1.86 -2.68 -16.26
N SER A 43 1.02 -1.94 -15.55
CA SER A 43 1.16 -1.71 -14.10
C SER A 43 1.04 -3.01 -13.30
N LEU A 44 0.09 -3.90 -13.63
CA LEU A 44 -0.04 -5.21 -12.99
C LEU A 44 1.21 -6.06 -13.21
N VAL A 45 1.69 -6.16 -14.46
CA VAL A 45 2.92 -6.92 -14.78
C VAL A 45 4.12 -6.36 -14.02
N ALA A 46 4.32 -5.04 -14.04
CA ALA A 46 5.40 -4.40 -13.30
C ALA A 46 5.31 -4.65 -11.79
N GLY A 47 4.10 -4.57 -11.22
CA GLY A 47 3.86 -4.86 -9.82
C GLY A 47 4.20 -6.30 -9.44
N TYR A 48 3.86 -7.28 -10.29
CA TYR A 48 4.25 -8.68 -10.06
C TYR A 48 5.76 -8.87 -10.14
N LEU A 49 6.45 -8.23 -11.09
CA LEU A 49 7.91 -8.28 -11.16
C LEU A 49 8.58 -7.69 -9.90
N ILE A 50 8.04 -6.58 -9.39
CA ILE A 50 8.50 -5.98 -8.12
C ILE A 50 8.19 -6.91 -6.94
N SER A 51 7.05 -7.58 -6.93
CA SER A 51 6.70 -8.55 -5.89
C SER A 51 7.63 -9.76 -5.93
N VAL A 52 8.01 -10.24 -7.12
CA VAL A 52 9.05 -11.27 -7.28
C VAL A 52 10.37 -10.78 -6.70
N TRP A 53 10.76 -9.52 -6.93
CA TRP A 53 11.95 -8.94 -6.29
C TRP A 53 11.84 -8.93 -4.75
N LEU A 54 10.67 -8.60 -4.20
CA LEU A 54 10.39 -8.64 -2.78
C LEU A 54 10.62 -10.05 -2.20
N ALA A 55 10.15 -11.09 -2.91
CA ALA A 55 10.24 -12.50 -2.52
C ALA A 55 11.65 -12.93 -2.08
N PHE A 56 12.69 -12.36 -2.67
CA PHE A 56 14.08 -12.69 -2.37
C PHE A 56 14.65 -11.98 -1.14
N SER A 57 13.90 -11.05 -0.55
CA SER A 57 14.40 -10.12 0.47
C SER A 57 13.62 -10.11 1.79
N VAL A 58 12.47 -10.78 1.85
CA VAL A 58 11.63 -10.85 3.07
C VAL A 58 11.43 -12.29 3.53
N SER A 59 11.08 -12.45 4.81
CA SER A 59 10.66 -13.75 5.33
C SER A 59 9.28 -14.14 4.80
N THR A 60 9.00 -15.44 4.73
CA THR A 60 7.67 -15.96 4.34
C THR A 60 6.57 -15.43 5.25
N LYS A 61 6.83 -15.35 6.56
CA LYS A 61 5.88 -14.78 7.53
C LYS A 61 5.58 -13.33 7.21
N ARG A 62 6.62 -12.52 6.94
CA ARG A 62 6.43 -11.11 6.63
C ARG A 62 5.65 -10.89 5.34
N LEU A 63 5.94 -11.65 4.29
CA LEU A 63 5.22 -11.57 3.03
C LEU A 63 3.74 -11.94 3.21
N LEU A 64 3.45 -13.05 3.89
CA LEU A 64 2.08 -13.48 4.17
C LEU A 64 1.32 -12.46 5.01
N SER A 65 1.92 -11.97 6.09
CA SER A 65 1.35 -10.92 6.94
C SER A 65 1.10 -9.63 6.18
N LEU A 66 1.97 -9.27 5.22
CA LEU A 66 1.80 -8.09 4.39
C LEU A 66 0.63 -8.25 3.42
N ILE A 67 0.55 -9.35 2.68
CA ILE A 67 -0.59 -9.64 1.77
C ILE A 67 -1.91 -9.59 2.55
N LEU A 68 -1.97 -10.24 3.71
CA LEU A 68 -3.17 -10.28 4.54
C LEU A 68 -3.54 -8.90 5.11
N ALA A 69 -2.55 -8.16 5.64
CA ALA A 69 -2.78 -6.83 6.19
C ALA A 69 -3.30 -5.85 5.13
N ILE A 70 -2.69 -5.85 3.93
CA ILE A 70 -3.16 -5.01 2.83
C ILE A 70 -4.58 -5.44 2.46
N PHE A 71 -4.82 -6.72 2.20
CA PHE A 71 -6.15 -7.20 1.81
C PHE A 71 -7.24 -6.76 2.79
N ILE A 72 -7.04 -6.92 4.10
CA ILE A 72 -8.03 -6.54 5.12
C ILE A 72 -8.27 -5.02 5.12
N ILE A 73 -7.19 -4.22 5.14
CA ILE A 73 -7.28 -2.75 5.18
C ILE A 73 -8.00 -2.24 3.93
N GLU A 74 -7.59 -2.72 2.75
CA GLU A 74 -8.17 -2.33 1.47
C GLU A 74 -9.62 -2.80 1.38
N TYR A 75 -9.94 -4.06 1.69
CA TYR A 75 -11.30 -4.57 1.64
C TYR A 75 -12.26 -3.73 2.50
N VAL A 76 -11.85 -3.37 3.72
CA VAL A 76 -12.65 -2.50 4.61
C VAL A 76 -12.78 -1.09 4.02
N LYS A 77 -11.68 -0.48 3.55
CA LYS A 77 -11.68 0.86 2.95
C LYS A 77 -12.59 0.92 1.73
N GLU A 78 -12.45 -0.03 0.82
CA GLU A 78 -13.24 -0.13 -0.41
C GLU A 78 -14.72 -0.34 -0.10
N SER A 79 -15.05 -1.21 0.87
CA SER A 79 -16.43 -1.41 1.32
C SER A 79 -17.05 -0.12 1.84
N ILE A 80 -16.31 0.65 2.64
CA ILE A 80 -16.77 1.95 3.16
C ILE A 80 -16.93 2.93 1.99
N GLY A 81 -15.93 3.08 1.14
CA GLY A 81 -15.95 4.03 0.03
C GLY A 81 -17.08 3.78 -0.98
N ILE A 82 -17.37 2.53 -1.29
CA ILE A 82 -18.50 2.14 -2.15
C ILE A 82 -19.83 2.49 -1.48
N ARG A 83 -20.01 2.10 -0.21
CA ARG A 83 -21.24 2.39 0.56
C ARG A 83 -21.47 3.90 0.70
N SER A 84 -20.40 4.66 0.85
CA SER A 84 -20.40 6.11 0.98
C SER A 84 -20.44 6.84 -0.37
N GLU A 85 -20.60 6.12 -1.48
CA GLU A 85 -20.63 6.66 -2.84
C GLU A 85 -19.42 7.56 -3.16
N LEU A 86 -18.24 7.26 -2.59
CA LEU A 86 -17.01 8.00 -2.87
C LEU A 86 -16.36 7.55 -4.18
N TRP A 87 -16.51 6.26 -4.49
CA TRP A 87 -16.09 5.65 -5.74
C TRP A 87 -16.90 4.39 -6.00
N THR A 88 -16.84 3.91 -7.24
CA THR A 88 -17.52 2.70 -7.68
C THR A 88 -16.58 1.81 -8.48
N TYR A 89 -16.86 0.52 -8.47
CA TYR A 89 -16.12 -0.49 -9.21
C TYR A 89 -16.90 -0.97 -10.42
N SER A 90 -16.16 -1.29 -11.48
CA SER A 90 -16.74 -1.67 -12.76
C SER A 90 -17.02 -3.17 -12.90
N GLY A 91 -16.90 -3.97 -11.84
CA GLY A 91 -17.20 -5.40 -11.94
C GLY A 91 -18.67 -5.66 -12.23
N THR A 92 -18.96 -6.80 -12.85
CA THR A 92 -20.33 -7.27 -13.07
C THR A 92 -21.07 -7.35 -11.73
N ASP A 93 -22.34 -6.93 -11.70
CA ASP A 93 -23.19 -6.93 -10.50
C ASP A 93 -22.59 -6.18 -9.29
N GLY A 94 -21.68 -5.23 -9.53
CA GLY A 94 -21.04 -4.43 -8.50
C GLY A 94 -19.90 -5.17 -7.76
N HIS A 95 -19.41 -6.29 -8.28
CA HIS A 95 -18.26 -6.99 -7.71
C HIS A 95 -16.97 -6.17 -7.78
N TYR A 96 -16.13 -6.27 -6.74
CA TYR A 96 -14.94 -5.41 -6.59
C TYR A 96 -13.72 -6.11 -5.98
N ASN A 97 -13.73 -7.44 -5.79
CA ASN A 97 -12.58 -8.11 -5.16
C ASN A 97 -11.33 -8.05 -6.04
N PHE A 98 -11.47 -8.02 -7.37
CA PHE A 98 -10.33 -7.78 -8.26
C PHE A 98 -9.63 -6.45 -7.94
N GLY A 99 -10.40 -5.39 -7.69
CA GLY A 99 -9.88 -4.09 -7.25
C GLY A 99 -9.07 -4.19 -5.96
N VAL A 100 -9.61 -4.88 -4.96
CA VAL A 100 -8.90 -5.15 -3.69
C VAL A 100 -7.60 -5.91 -3.92
N TRP A 101 -7.59 -6.93 -4.78
CA TRP A 101 -6.36 -7.66 -5.11
C TRP A 101 -5.35 -6.82 -5.89
N ALA A 102 -5.81 -5.91 -6.76
CA ALA A 102 -4.93 -4.93 -7.39
C ALA A 102 -4.32 -3.97 -6.35
N TRP A 103 -5.07 -3.61 -5.31
CA TRP A 103 -4.52 -2.83 -4.19
C TRP A 103 -3.52 -3.59 -3.34
N VAL A 104 -3.73 -4.89 -3.13
CA VAL A 104 -2.70 -5.76 -2.53
C VAL A 104 -1.40 -5.65 -3.32
N LEU A 105 -1.45 -5.69 -4.65
CA LEU A 105 -0.26 -5.49 -5.48
C LEU A 105 0.36 -4.10 -5.31
N GLY A 106 -0.46 -3.04 -5.28
CA GLY A 106 0.00 -1.67 -5.02
C GLY A 106 0.73 -1.53 -3.67
N GLY A 107 0.19 -2.11 -2.61
CA GLY A 107 0.81 -2.15 -1.29
C GLY A 107 2.12 -2.94 -1.26
N LEU A 108 2.21 -4.07 -1.98
CA LEU A 108 3.48 -4.81 -2.14
C LEU A 108 4.55 -3.98 -2.86
N VAL A 109 4.16 -3.24 -3.91
CA VAL A 109 5.04 -2.32 -4.62
C VAL A 109 5.54 -1.21 -3.69
N ALA A 110 4.64 -0.54 -2.98
CA ALA A 110 4.98 0.51 -2.03
C ALA A 110 5.91 -0.01 -0.91
N TYR A 111 5.64 -1.20 -0.37
CA TYR A 111 6.51 -1.83 0.62
C TYR A 111 7.92 -2.12 0.05
N THR A 112 7.99 -2.64 -1.16
CA THR A 112 9.27 -2.99 -1.80
C THR A 112 10.10 -1.74 -2.08
N LEU A 113 9.48 -0.71 -2.67
CA LEU A 113 10.16 0.54 -3.00
C LEU A 113 10.61 1.30 -1.75
N SER A 114 9.79 1.35 -0.70
CA SER A 114 10.15 2.00 0.56
C SER A 114 11.38 1.33 1.18
N THR A 115 11.34 0.01 1.38
CA THR A 115 12.41 -0.73 2.07
C THR A 115 13.69 -0.89 1.26
N ARG A 116 13.58 -1.02 -0.07
CA ARG A 116 14.73 -1.33 -0.94
C ARG A 116 15.37 -0.11 -1.57
N VAL A 117 14.63 0.98 -1.72
CA VAL A 117 15.07 2.18 -2.44
C VAL A 117 14.99 3.41 -1.54
N VAL A 118 13.79 3.86 -1.19
CA VAL A 118 13.58 5.21 -0.65
C VAL A 118 14.19 5.38 0.75
N ILE A 119 13.96 4.44 1.68
CA ILE A 119 14.54 4.50 3.03
C ILE A 119 16.08 4.51 2.96
N ARG A 120 16.66 3.73 2.04
CA ARG A 120 18.13 3.69 1.87
C ARG A 120 18.67 5.01 1.35
N LEU A 121 17.98 5.64 0.39
CA LEU A 121 18.36 6.96 -0.12
C LEU A 121 18.31 8.01 0.99
N ILE A 122 17.24 8.05 1.79
CA ILE A 122 17.12 9.00 2.90
C ILE A 122 18.21 8.76 3.95
N ARG A 123 18.51 7.50 4.30
CA ARG A 123 19.60 7.18 5.24
C ARG A 123 20.96 7.62 4.72
N LYS A 124 21.22 7.53 3.41
CA LYS A 124 22.46 8.04 2.79
C LYS A 124 22.61 9.56 2.92
N LEU A 125 21.51 10.30 2.99
CA LEU A 125 21.53 11.75 3.27
C LEU A 125 21.91 12.07 4.72
N LYS A 126 22.04 11.06 5.60
CA LYS A 126 22.33 11.20 7.04
C LYS A 126 21.37 12.16 7.75
N PHE A 127 20.17 12.32 7.21
CA PHE A 127 19.15 13.19 7.77
C PHE A 127 18.41 12.45 8.89
N SER A 128 18.48 12.99 10.11
CA SER A 128 17.82 12.43 11.29
C SER A 128 17.08 13.54 12.00
N LEU A 129 15.83 13.29 12.35
CA LEU A 129 15.00 14.17 13.14
C LEU A 129 14.46 13.41 14.36
N PRO A 130 14.14 14.10 15.47
CA PRO A 130 13.48 13.50 16.61
C PRO A 130 12.18 12.78 16.25
N ARG A 131 11.93 11.62 16.88
CA ARG A 131 10.75 10.78 16.58
C ARG A 131 9.40 11.48 16.83
N TRP A 132 9.35 12.50 17.70
CA TRP A 132 8.13 13.29 17.92
C TRP A 132 7.72 14.09 16.68
N LEU A 133 8.65 14.42 15.77
CA LEU A 133 8.31 15.09 14.51
C LEU A 133 7.55 14.15 13.56
N ASN A 134 7.77 12.83 13.62
CA ASN A 134 6.98 11.87 12.85
C ASN A 134 5.48 12.01 13.18
N VAL A 135 5.16 12.16 14.47
CA VAL A 135 3.79 12.33 14.96
C VAL A 135 3.16 13.61 14.42
N ILE A 136 3.89 14.73 14.44
CA ILE A 136 3.39 15.99 13.89
C ILE A 136 3.13 15.87 12.40
N ILE A 137 4.07 15.31 11.64
CA ILE A 137 3.90 15.10 10.19
C ILE A 137 2.70 14.21 9.92
N LEU A 138 2.52 13.14 10.69
CA LEU A 138 1.38 12.24 10.54
C LEU A 138 0.04 12.92 10.84
N ILE A 139 -0.02 13.77 11.87
CA ILE A 139 -1.22 14.58 12.16
C ILE A 139 -1.51 15.53 11.00
N LEU A 140 -0.48 16.19 10.45
CA LEU A 140 -0.63 17.06 9.28
C LEU A 140 -1.16 16.30 8.08
N ILE A 141 -0.62 15.11 7.79
CA ILE A 141 -1.12 14.21 6.74
C ILE A 141 -2.59 13.84 6.96
N PHE A 142 -2.97 13.48 8.19
CA PHE A 142 -4.37 13.19 8.50
C PHE A 142 -5.28 14.41 8.30
N LEU A 143 -4.82 15.61 8.68
CA LEU A 143 -5.56 16.85 8.47
C LEU A 143 -5.73 17.20 6.98
N LEU A 144 -4.84 16.72 6.09
CA LEU A 144 -5.05 16.88 4.64
C LEU A 144 -6.34 16.22 4.17
N ILE A 145 -6.82 15.15 4.83
CA ILE A 145 -8.05 14.47 4.43
C ILE A 145 -9.25 15.44 4.46
N PRO A 146 -9.72 15.96 5.62
CA PRO A 146 -10.86 16.87 5.65
C PRO A 146 -10.62 18.17 4.88
N LEU A 147 -9.36 18.64 4.80
CA LEU A 147 -9.02 19.89 4.10
C LEU A 147 -9.11 19.78 2.57
N THR A 148 -8.94 18.58 2.01
CA THR A 148 -8.88 18.38 0.55
C THR A 148 -10.01 17.51 -0.02
N MET A 149 -10.96 17.07 0.82
CA MET A 149 -12.12 16.28 0.39
C MET A 149 -13.08 17.02 -0.55
N GLY A 150 -13.24 18.34 -0.41
CA GLY A 150 -14.16 19.11 -1.25
C GLY A 150 -15.58 18.50 -1.27
N LYS A 151 -16.07 18.18 -2.48
CA LYS A 151 -17.42 17.59 -2.69
C LYS A 151 -17.60 16.21 -2.03
N TYR A 152 -16.53 15.43 -1.91
CA TYR A 152 -16.55 14.10 -1.28
C TYR A 152 -16.90 14.14 0.21
N ARG A 153 -16.84 15.32 0.84
CA ARG A 153 -17.19 15.49 2.26
C ARG A 153 -18.63 15.10 2.57
N SER A 154 -19.54 15.19 1.59
CA SER A 154 -20.95 14.81 1.75
C SER A 154 -21.16 13.31 1.97
N GLY A 155 -20.32 12.46 1.36
CA GLY A 155 -20.31 11.00 1.58
C GLY A 155 -19.44 10.55 2.77
N ALA A 156 -18.69 11.46 3.39
CA ALA A 156 -17.74 11.16 4.45
C ALA A 156 -18.44 10.89 5.80
N ASP A 157 -19.03 9.71 5.93
CA ASP A 157 -19.77 9.29 7.12
C ASP A 157 -18.86 8.86 8.29
N TRP A 158 -19.49 8.46 9.40
CA TRP A 158 -18.78 8.06 10.61
C TRP A 158 -17.91 6.81 10.43
N LEU A 159 -18.20 5.92 9.48
CA LEU A 159 -17.38 4.74 9.22
C LEU A 159 -16.04 5.14 8.61
N LEU A 160 -16.06 6.04 7.64
CA LEU A 160 -14.84 6.59 7.03
C LEU A 160 -13.96 7.26 8.09
N TRP A 161 -14.55 8.12 8.93
CA TRP A 161 -13.80 8.82 9.98
C TRP A 161 -13.29 7.86 11.06
N SER A 162 -14.06 6.84 11.41
CA SER A 162 -13.61 5.82 12.37
C SER A 162 -12.44 5.01 11.82
N PHE A 163 -12.51 4.61 10.54
CA PHE A 163 -11.43 3.89 9.87
C PHE A 163 -10.13 4.70 9.87
N TYR A 164 -10.13 5.92 9.33
CA TYR A 164 -8.91 6.74 9.32
C TYR A 164 -8.49 7.22 10.71
N GLY A 165 -9.42 7.39 11.65
CA GLY A 165 -9.12 7.69 13.04
C GLY A 165 -8.35 6.54 13.72
N LEU A 166 -8.76 5.29 13.47
CA LEU A 166 -8.04 4.10 13.96
C LEU A 166 -6.66 3.98 13.31
N LEU A 167 -6.55 4.22 11.99
CA LEU A 167 -5.26 4.25 11.30
C LEU A 167 -4.35 5.34 11.86
N LEU A 168 -4.88 6.53 12.18
CA LEU A 168 -4.12 7.60 12.81
C LEU A 168 -3.62 7.18 14.20
N ILE A 169 -4.47 6.61 15.06
CA ILE A 169 -4.07 6.17 16.41
C ILE A 169 -2.96 5.13 16.33
N ALA A 170 -3.12 4.10 15.49
CA ALA A 170 -2.09 3.10 15.25
C ALA A 170 -0.82 3.73 14.64
N GLY A 171 -0.98 4.66 13.72
CA GLY A 171 0.09 5.42 13.10
C GLY A 171 0.89 6.27 14.10
N ILE A 172 0.24 6.92 15.07
CA ILE A 172 0.92 7.68 16.13
C ILE A 172 1.74 6.73 17.01
N TYR A 173 1.14 5.60 17.41
CA TYR A 173 1.82 4.59 18.22
C TYR A 173 3.04 4.01 17.52
N THR A 174 2.95 3.78 16.21
CA THR A 174 4.04 3.18 15.42
C THR A 174 5.10 4.21 15.03
N SER A 175 4.70 5.42 14.64
CA SER A 175 5.61 6.47 14.18
C SER A 175 6.55 7.00 15.27
N ILE A 176 6.13 7.02 16.53
CA ILE A 176 7.00 7.37 17.67
C ILE A 176 8.06 6.30 17.98
N ARG A 177 7.87 5.07 17.47
CA ARG A 177 8.79 3.93 17.63
C ARG A 177 9.71 3.73 16.44
N MET A 178 9.44 4.39 15.32
CA MET A 178 10.23 4.33 14.10
C MET A 178 11.28 5.44 14.05
N ASP A 179 12.42 5.15 13.44
CA ASP A 179 13.38 6.18 13.10
C ASP A 179 12.86 7.06 11.95
N PHE A 180 13.19 8.36 11.98
CA PHE A 180 12.72 9.33 10.99
C PHE A 180 12.95 8.88 9.54
N PRO A 181 14.12 8.33 9.13
CA PRO A 181 14.32 7.87 7.75
C PRO A 181 13.36 6.75 7.31
N VAL A 182 12.95 5.88 8.24
CA VAL A 182 12.00 4.80 7.96
C VAL A 182 10.62 5.39 7.74
N PHE A 183 10.16 6.22 8.68
CA PHE A 183 8.89 6.92 8.58
C PHE A 183 8.79 7.77 7.30
N ALA A 184 9.76 8.64 7.06
CA ALA A 184 9.80 9.51 5.88
C ALA A 184 9.85 8.69 4.59
N GLY A 185 10.61 7.60 4.55
CA GLY A 185 10.70 6.74 3.38
C GLY A 185 9.38 6.05 3.05
N ILE A 186 8.62 5.64 4.07
CA ILE A 186 7.27 5.09 3.90
C ILE A 186 6.32 6.16 3.32
N VAL A 187 6.26 7.34 3.95
CA VAL A 187 5.37 8.44 3.53
C VAL A 187 5.69 8.90 2.10
N ILE A 188 6.97 9.14 1.79
CA ILE A 188 7.39 9.58 0.45
C ILE A 188 7.06 8.52 -0.60
N THR A 189 7.28 7.24 -0.28
CA THR A 189 6.92 6.15 -1.20
C THR A 189 5.43 6.10 -1.45
N ALA A 190 4.61 6.27 -0.40
CA ALA A 190 3.16 6.32 -0.54
C ALA A 190 2.72 7.42 -1.51
N TRP A 191 3.29 8.63 -1.42
CA TRP A 191 3.01 9.70 -2.38
C TRP A 191 3.51 9.42 -3.80
N ILE A 192 4.68 8.79 -3.96
CA ILE A 192 5.22 8.44 -5.29
C ILE A 192 4.36 7.39 -5.98
N VAL A 193 3.85 6.42 -5.21
CA VAL A 193 3.10 5.27 -5.75
C VAL A 193 1.60 5.57 -5.87
N SER A 194 1.06 6.45 -5.03
CA SER A 194 -0.39 6.70 -4.97
C SER A 194 -0.94 7.19 -6.30
N ASN A 195 -0.40 8.30 -6.83
CA ASN A 195 -0.96 8.90 -8.05
C ASN A 195 -0.88 7.98 -9.27
N PRO A 196 0.27 7.35 -9.60
CA PRO A 196 0.33 6.42 -10.72
C PRO A 196 -0.60 5.21 -10.57
N SER A 197 -0.72 4.66 -9.35
CA SER A 197 -1.55 3.48 -9.11
C SER A 197 -3.03 3.81 -9.21
N GLU A 198 -3.45 4.89 -8.55
CA GLU A 198 -4.82 5.40 -8.63
C GLU A 198 -5.19 5.78 -10.05
N TYR A 199 -4.35 6.54 -10.74
CA TYR A 199 -4.61 6.95 -12.11
C TYR A 199 -4.72 5.74 -13.06
N ALA A 200 -3.81 4.76 -12.96
CA ALA A 200 -3.82 3.60 -13.85
C ALA A 200 -5.11 2.77 -13.70
N GLY A 201 -5.61 2.59 -12.47
CA GLY A 201 -6.82 1.81 -12.22
C GLY A 201 -8.14 2.59 -12.34
N SER A 202 -8.11 3.90 -12.12
CA SER A 202 -9.27 4.77 -12.34
C SER A 202 -9.29 5.38 -13.74
N ALA A 203 -8.86 6.63 -13.89
CA ALA A 203 -8.94 7.40 -15.13
C ALA A 203 -8.31 6.70 -16.35
N GLY A 204 -7.27 5.89 -16.15
CA GLY A 204 -6.55 5.18 -17.21
C GLY A 204 -7.13 3.83 -17.64
N SER A 205 -8.10 3.25 -16.92
CA SER A 205 -8.67 1.94 -17.27
C SER A 205 -10.14 1.74 -16.90
N GLY A 206 -10.67 2.51 -15.95
CA GLY A 206 -12.05 2.40 -15.50
C GLY A 206 -12.30 1.14 -14.68
N VAL A 207 -11.29 0.56 -14.03
CA VAL A 207 -11.50 -0.55 -13.06
C VAL A 207 -12.30 -0.04 -11.87
N TRP A 208 -12.01 1.18 -11.40
CA TRP A 208 -12.89 1.97 -10.56
C TRP A 208 -13.07 3.39 -11.10
N SER A 209 -14.02 4.13 -10.55
CA SER A 209 -14.25 5.54 -10.90
C SER A 209 -14.62 6.35 -9.67
N PHE A 210 -14.21 7.61 -9.62
CA PHE A 210 -14.54 8.51 -8.51
C PHE A 210 -15.77 9.35 -8.83
N THR A 211 -16.68 9.45 -7.86
CA THR A 211 -18.03 10.01 -8.04
C THR A 211 -18.05 11.45 -8.53
N HIS A 212 -17.12 12.30 -8.09
CA HIS A 212 -17.12 13.73 -8.44
C HIS A 212 -16.05 14.12 -9.47
N ASN A 213 -15.09 13.26 -9.74
CA ASN A 213 -14.07 13.49 -10.76
C ASN A 213 -13.62 12.16 -11.40
N PRO A 214 -14.25 11.70 -12.48
CA PRO A 214 -13.90 10.43 -13.11
C PRO A 214 -12.53 10.46 -13.81
N ASN A 215 -11.98 11.65 -14.05
CA ASN A 215 -10.77 11.82 -14.87
C ASN A 215 -9.48 11.94 -14.03
N TYR A 216 -9.60 12.06 -12.70
CA TYR A 216 -8.41 12.20 -11.86
C TYR A 216 -8.65 11.76 -10.41
N PRO A 217 -7.66 11.10 -9.76
CA PRO A 217 -7.77 10.73 -8.36
C PRO A 217 -7.92 11.91 -7.40
N PRO A 218 -8.73 11.78 -6.34
CA PRO A 218 -8.93 12.87 -5.40
C PRO A 218 -7.70 13.09 -4.51
N VAL A 219 -7.40 14.37 -4.25
CA VAL A 219 -6.19 14.80 -3.50
C VAL A 219 -6.14 14.19 -2.09
N PHE A 220 -7.28 14.11 -1.40
CA PHE A 220 -7.33 13.56 -0.04
C PHE A 220 -6.87 12.09 0.01
N LEU A 221 -7.20 11.32 -1.03
CA LEU A 221 -6.81 9.92 -1.15
C LEU A 221 -5.31 9.84 -1.35
N LEU A 222 -4.78 10.58 -2.34
CA LEU A 222 -3.37 10.54 -2.72
C LEU A 222 -2.41 10.97 -1.61
N PHE A 223 -2.74 12.06 -0.90
CA PHE A 223 -1.82 12.71 0.02
C PHE A 223 -2.12 12.46 1.50
N GLY A 224 -3.38 12.16 1.84
CA GLY A 224 -3.81 11.87 3.20
C GLY A 224 -3.95 10.38 3.47
N CYS A 225 -4.81 9.70 2.72
CA CYS A 225 -5.19 8.31 2.95
C CYS A 225 -4.04 7.33 2.70
N TRP A 226 -3.40 7.41 1.53
CA TRP A 226 -2.31 6.52 1.13
C TRP A 226 -1.16 6.44 2.15
N PRO A 227 -0.57 7.56 2.63
CA PRO A 227 0.48 7.46 3.64
C PRO A 227 0.04 6.81 4.94
N LEU A 228 -1.21 7.02 5.39
CA LEU A 228 -1.76 6.38 6.58
C LEU A 228 -1.92 4.86 6.36
N GLU A 229 -2.46 4.47 5.21
CA GLU A 229 -2.68 3.08 4.82
C GLU A 229 -1.36 2.33 4.70
N ILE A 230 -0.39 2.85 3.92
CA ILE A 230 0.90 2.19 3.74
C ILE A 230 1.67 2.10 5.07
N LEU A 231 1.60 3.13 5.94
CA LEU A 231 2.21 3.07 7.27
C LEU A 231 1.57 1.98 8.14
N ALA A 232 0.24 1.85 8.12
CA ALA A 232 -0.49 0.82 8.83
C ALA A 232 -0.18 -0.58 8.30
N GLN A 233 -0.18 -0.77 6.97
CA GLN A 233 0.17 -2.03 6.31
C GLN A 233 1.61 -2.44 6.64
N TYR A 234 2.55 -1.48 6.60
CA TYR A 234 3.95 -1.70 6.98
C TYR A 234 4.06 -2.13 8.45
N SER A 235 3.44 -1.40 9.38
CA SER A 235 3.58 -1.67 10.81
C SER A 235 2.84 -2.94 11.26
N LEU A 236 1.61 -3.16 10.78
CA LEU A 236 0.82 -4.35 11.08
C LEU A 236 1.49 -5.61 10.55
N SER A 237 2.04 -5.57 9.33
CA SER A 237 2.78 -6.72 8.79
C SER A 237 4.03 -7.06 9.61
N ALA A 238 4.70 -6.07 10.21
CA ALA A 238 5.83 -6.30 11.11
C ALA A 238 5.40 -6.95 12.41
N PHE A 239 4.33 -6.42 13.01
CA PHE A 239 3.75 -6.93 14.24
C PHE A 239 3.31 -8.39 14.08
N LEU A 240 2.53 -8.71 13.05
CA LEU A 240 2.04 -10.07 12.78
C LEU A 240 3.16 -11.06 12.47
N ALA A 241 4.24 -10.60 11.82
CA ALA A 241 5.41 -11.43 11.52
C ALA A 241 6.37 -11.57 12.72
N ASN A 242 6.12 -10.84 13.82
CA ASN A 242 7.03 -10.69 14.96
C ASN A 242 8.44 -10.22 14.51
N GLU A 243 8.48 -9.18 13.68
CA GLU A 243 9.71 -8.58 13.15
C GLU A 243 9.83 -7.11 13.57
N PRO A 244 11.05 -6.56 13.72
CA PRO A 244 11.20 -5.16 14.09
C PRO A 244 10.76 -4.22 12.97
N LEU A 245 10.24 -3.05 13.36
CA LEU A 245 9.77 -2.01 12.42
C LEU A 245 10.93 -1.41 11.61
N ASP A 246 12.09 -1.23 12.24
CA ASP A 246 13.22 -0.53 11.63
C ASP A 246 14.25 -1.43 10.97
N LYS A 247 13.92 -2.72 10.72
CA LYS A 247 14.84 -3.81 10.32
C LYS A 247 16.15 -3.33 9.66
N ASP A 248 17.12 -3.01 10.49
CA ASP A 248 18.52 -2.84 10.11
C ASP A 248 19.17 -4.21 10.15
N THR A 249 18.92 -4.99 9.10
CA THR A 249 19.69 -6.21 8.81
C THR A 249 20.10 -6.26 7.35
N PHE A 250 20.48 -5.11 6.81
CA PHE A 250 21.63 -5.11 5.92
C PHE A 250 22.79 -4.63 6.78
N LYS A 251 23.48 -5.58 7.45
CA LYS A 251 24.92 -5.40 7.60
C LYS A 251 25.40 -5.03 6.21
N ILE A 252 26.00 -3.86 6.07
CA ILE A 252 26.81 -3.53 4.91
C ILE A 252 28.00 -4.48 4.99
N GLU A 253 27.79 -5.74 4.60
CA GLU A 253 28.89 -6.64 4.26
C GLU A 253 29.47 -6.06 2.97
N GLY A 254 30.53 -5.28 3.10
CA GLY A 254 31.46 -5.08 1.99
C GLY A 254 31.64 -3.69 1.42
N ASP A 255 31.32 -2.60 2.11
CA ASP A 255 31.95 -1.31 1.76
C ASP A 255 33.38 -1.28 2.32
N LYS A 256 34.25 -2.07 1.69
CA LYS A 256 35.63 -1.66 1.48
C LYS A 256 35.57 -0.59 0.38
N LEU A 257 35.63 0.67 0.79
CA LEU A 257 36.24 1.71 -0.05
C LEU A 257 37.74 1.41 -0.17
#